data_AF-A0A392PS42-F1
#
_entry.id   AF-A0A392PS42-F1
#
_cell.length_a   1.000
_cell.length_b   1.000
_cell.length_c   1.000
_cell.angle_alpha   90.00
_cell.angle_beta   90.00
_cell.angle_gamma   90.00
#
_symmetry.space_group_name_H-M   'P 1'
#
loop_
_entity.id
_entity.type
_entity.pdbx_description
1 polymer ?
#
loop_
_entity_poly.entity_id
_entity_poly.type
_entity_poly.pdbx_seq_one_letter_code
_entity_poly.pdbx_strand_id
1 'polypeptide(L)'
;MVRNAASEPVPAAVPIDPSQNPFYIHPSENPALSLVQPVLDGKNYHSWSRSMKKVVIMKNKLRFLDGSSQMTMNFDPNYEACTRCNNLVLSWIQNSVSSSIAQSIVYYESAAVAWN
;
A
#
# COMPACT_ATOMS: atom_id res chain seq x y z
N MET A 1 -27.29 -54.62 9.96
CA MET A 1 -27.05 -53.42 10.78
C MET A 1 -25.90 -52.65 10.14
N VAL A 2 -26.20 -51.60 9.36
CA VAL A 2 -25.19 -50.69 8.82
C VAL A 2 -25.78 -49.29 8.95
N ARG A 3 -25.25 -48.48 9.88
CA ARG A 3 -25.64 -47.08 10.05
C ARG A 3 -24.86 -46.27 9.01
N ASN A 4 -25.55 -45.68 8.03
CA ASN A 4 -24.95 -44.66 7.17
C ASN A 4 -24.66 -43.43 8.03
N ALA A 5 -23.39 -43.07 8.16
CA ALA A 5 -22.99 -41.79 8.72
C ALA A 5 -23.33 -40.69 7.70
N ALA A 6 -24.20 -39.76 8.08
CA ALA A 6 -24.45 -38.56 7.30
C ALA A 6 -23.15 -37.74 7.28
N SER A 7 -22.67 -37.40 6.08
CA SER A 7 -21.56 -36.46 5.91
C SER A 7 -21.97 -35.10 6.47
N GLU A 8 -21.23 -34.62 7.47
CA GLU A 8 -21.42 -33.28 8.02
C GLU A 8 -21.23 -32.23 6.90
N PRO A 9 -22.08 -31.19 6.84
CA PRO A 9 -21.91 -30.13 5.86
C PRO A 9 -20.59 -29.41 6.14
N VAL A 10 -19.71 -29.38 5.14
CA VAL A 10 -18.47 -28.60 5.17
C VAL A 10 -18.84 -27.16 5.54
N PRO A 11 -18.22 -26.56 6.57
CA PRO A 11 -18.49 -25.18 6.93
C PRO A 11 -18.29 -24.29 5.70
N ALA A 12 -19.32 -23.52 5.33
CA ALA A 12 -19.19 -22.54 4.26
C ALA A 12 -17.99 -21.65 4.56
N ALA A 13 -17.04 -21.56 3.62
CA ALA A 13 -15.86 -20.73 3.77
C ALA A 13 -16.30 -19.31 4.15
N VAL A 14 -15.82 -18.82 5.29
CA VAL A 14 -16.10 -17.46 5.75
C VAL A 14 -15.62 -16.51 4.64
N PRO A 15 -16.45 -15.55 4.17
CA PRO A 15 -16.00 -14.58 3.20
C PRO A 15 -14.79 -13.83 3.74
N ILE A 16 -13.63 -14.03 3.12
CA ILE A 16 -12.41 -13.29 3.47
C ILE A 16 -12.62 -11.88 2.92
N ASP A 17 -12.72 -10.89 3.81
CA ASP A 17 -12.77 -9.49 3.42
C ASP A 17 -11.49 -9.12 2.64
N PRO A 18 -11.58 -8.76 1.34
CA PRO A 18 -10.41 -8.41 0.54
C PRO A 18 -9.60 -7.25 1.12
N SER A 19 -10.21 -6.38 1.94
CA SER A 19 -9.53 -5.27 2.60
C SER A 19 -8.46 -5.71 3.60
N GLN A 20 -8.56 -6.96 4.09
CA GLN A 20 -7.57 -7.56 4.97
C GLN A 20 -6.30 -7.98 4.23
N ASN A 21 -6.35 -8.10 2.89
CA ASN A 21 -5.16 -8.39 2.09
C ASN A 21 -4.28 -7.12 1.99
N PRO A 22 -3.02 -7.15 2.44
CA PRO A 22 -2.13 -5.99 2.38
C PRO A 22 -1.84 -5.50 0.95
N PHE A 23 -1.99 -6.38 -0.05
CA PHE A 23 -1.78 -6.08 -1.47
C PHE A 23 -3.06 -5.63 -2.20
N TYR A 24 -4.19 -5.54 -1.48
CA TYR A 24 -5.44 -5.05 -2.06
C TYR A 24 -5.40 -3.53 -2.26
N ILE A 25 -5.76 -3.08 -3.46
CA ILE A 25 -5.97 -1.67 -3.77
C ILE A 25 -7.48 -1.47 -3.90
N HIS A 26 -8.06 -0.65 -3.03
CA HIS A 26 -9.49 -0.38 -3.07
C HIS A 26 -9.83 0.47 -4.30
N PRO A 27 -10.97 0.27 -4.98
CA PRO A 27 -11.33 1.04 -6.18
C PRO A 27 -11.41 2.56 -5.99
N SER A 28 -11.57 3.03 -4.75
CA SER A 28 -11.55 4.47 -4.42
C SER A 28 -10.13 5.04 -4.23
N GLU A 29 -9.09 4.22 -4.28
CA GLU A 29 -7.71 4.68 -4.18
C GLU A 29 -7.27 5.33 -5.48
N ASN A 30 -7.00 6.64 -5.40
CA ASN A 30 -6.57 7.43 -6.55
C ASN A 30 -5.07 7.74 -6.46
N PRO A 31 -4.23 7.32 -7.42
CA PRO A 31 -2.80 7.63 -7.42
C PRO A 31 -2.48 9.12 -7.65
N ALA A 32 -3.37 9.88 -8.30
CA ALA A 32 -3.19 11.31 -8.55
C ALA A 32 -3.58 12.20 -7.36
N LEU A 33 -4.11 11.62 -6.28
CA LEU A 33 -4.54 12.38 -5.11
C LEU A 33 -3.34 12.78 -4.24
N SER A 34 -3.26 14.07 -3.92
CA SER A 34 -2.41 14.56 -2.84
C SER A 34 -3.02 14.16 -1.49
N LEU A 35 -2.33 13.30 -0.74
CA LEU A 35 -2.88 12.74 0.51
C LEU A 35 -2.73 13.67 1.72
N VAL A 36 -1.81 14.62 1.65
CA VAL A 36 -1.46 15.50 2.76
C VAL A 36 -1.37 16.93 2.29
N GLN A 37 -1.96 17.83 3.07
CA GLN A 37 -1.83 19.27 2.92
C GLN A 37 -1.44 19.88 4.29
N PRO A 38 -0.54 20.88 4.32
CA PRO A 38 0.27 21.36 3.20
C PRO A 38 1.25 20.29 2.69
N VAL A 39 1.57 20.35 1.39
CA VAL A 39 2.60 19.48 0.78
C VAL A 39 3.97 19.73 1.39
N LEU A 40 4.90 18.77 1.26
CA LEU A 40 6.28 18.95 1.73
C LEU A 40 6.97 20.09 0.98
N ASP A 41 7.44 21.10 1.68
CA ASP A 41 8.08 22.29 1.10
C ASP A 41 9.54 22.48 1.56
N GLY A 42 10.07 21.49 2.27
CA GLY A 42 11.42 21.50 2.88
C GLY A 42 11.47 22.11 4.29
N LYS A 43 10.45 22.86 4.72
CA LYS A 43 10.39 23.48 6.04
C LYS A 43 9.48 22.73 7.01
N ASN A 44 8.55 21.94 6.49
CA ASN A 44 7.49 21.27 7.24
C ASN A 44 7.64 19.74 7.37
N TYR A 45 8.85 19.18 7.20
CA TYR A 45 9.07 17.73 7.15
C TYR A 45 8.46 16.96 8.32
N HIS A 46 8.61 17.43 9.57
CA HIS A 46 8.10 16.70 10.73
C HIS A 46 6.56 16.59 10.77
N SER A 47 5.85 17.68 10.45
CA SER A 47 4.38 17.66 10.41
C SER A 47 3.86 16.91 9.20
N TRP A 48 4.49 17.09 8.04
CA TRP A 48 4.17 16.37 6.81
C TRP A 48 4.36 14.87 6.97
N SER A 49 5.53 14.42 7.44
CA SER A 49 5.85 12.99 7.55
C SER A 49 4.93 12.26 8.52
N ARG A 50 4.57 12.88 9.64
CA ARG A 50 3.59 12.33 10.59
C ARG A 50 2.21 12.19 9.94
N SER A 51 1.78 13.18 9.16
CA SER A 51 0.48 13.15 8.48
C SER A 51 0.45 12.12 7.37
N MET A 52 1.51 12.03 6.57
CA MET A 52 1.66 11.06 5.49
C MET A 52 1.63 9.63 6.02
N LYS A 53 2.42 9.33 7.06
CA LYS A 53 2.40 8.01 7.72
C LYS A 53 0.99 7.62 8.19
N LYS A 54 0.25 8.54 8.82
CA LYS A 54 -1.12 8.27 9.28
C LYS A 54 -2.05 7.86 8.14
N VAL A 55 -2.05 8.61 7.03
CA VAL A 55 -2.92 8.28 5.88
C VAL A 55 -2.54 6.96 5.24
N VAL A 56 -1.25 6.70 5.09
CA VAL A 56 -0.74 5.43 4.54
C VAL A 56 -1.07 4.24 5.45
N ILE A 57 -1.05 4.40 6.77
CA ILE A 57 -1.48 3.37 7.74
C ILE A 57 -2.98 3.08 7.58
N MET A 58 -3.83 4.10 7.48
CA MET A 58 -5.27 3.91 7.29
C MET A 58 -5.61 3.18 5.98
N LYS A 59 -4.70 3.18 5.02
CA LYS A 59 -4.82 2.50 3.72
C LYS A 59 -4.18 1.11 3.70
N ASN A 60 -3.63 0.66 4.82
CA ASN A 60 -2.91 -0.61 4.95
C ASN A 60 -1.70 -0.71 3.97
N LYS A 61 -0.97 0.41 3.79
CA LYS A 61 0.17 0.49 2.86
C LYS A 61 1.49 0.86 3.52
N LEU A 62 1.57 0.87 4.86
CA LEU A 62 2.78 1.27 5.59
C LEU A 62 4.01 0.48 5.16
N ARG A 63 3.85 -0.82 4.89
CA ARG A 63 4.93 -1.73 4.49
C ARG A 63 5.68 -1.33 3.21
N PHE A 64 5.02 -0.60 2.32
CA PHE A 64 5.63 -0.10 1.09
C PHE A 64 6.35 1.23 1.31
N LEU A 65 5.95 1.97 2.35
CA LEU A 65 6.56 3.24 2.75
C LEU A 65 7.82 3.03 3.57
N ASP A 66 7.80 2.10 4.52
CA ASP A 66 8.95 1.82 5.41
C ASP A 66 9.89 0.74 4.87
N GLY A 67 9.56 0.11 3.74
CA GLY A 67 10.36 -0.94 3.12
C GLY A 67 10.30 -2.30 3.83
N SER A 68 9.42 -2.48 4.82
CA SER A 68 9.23 -3.77 5.48
C SER A 68 8.56 -4.81 4.56
N SER A 69 7.88 -4.36 3.49
CA SER A 69 7.45 -5.25 2.42
C SER A 69 8.66 -5.69 1.63
N GLN A 70 9.08 -6.95 1.82
CA GLN A 70 9.98 -7.58 0.87
C GLN A 70 9.27 -7.64 -0.47
N MET A 71 9.75 -6.88 -1.45
CA MET A 71 9.32 -7.04 -2.83
C MET A 71 9.78 -8.43 -3.24
N THR A 72 8.84 -9.36 -3.20
CA THR A 72 9.09 -10.78 -3.43
C THR A 72 9.67 -10.95 -4.83
N MET A 73 10.52 -11.95 -5.05
CA MET A 73 11.14 -12.16 -6.37
C MET A 73 10.08 -12.22 -7.48
N ASN A 74 10.47 -11.92 -8.71
CA ASN A 74 9.58 -11.85 -9.89
C ASN A 74 8.73 -13.11 -10.14
N PHE A 75 9.07 -14.25 -9.50
CA PHE A 75 8.35 -15.51 -9.60
C PHE A 75 7.28 -15.72 -8.52
N ASP A 76 7.17 -14.82 -7.54
CA ASP A 76 6.11 -14.88 -6.52
C ASP A 76 4.77 -14.44 -7.14
N PRO A 77 3.67 -15.19 -6.94
CA PRO A 77 2.33 -14.80 -7.40
C PRO A 77 1.89 -13.40 -6.93
N ASN A 78 2.45 -12.89 -5.83
CA ASN A 78 2.14 -11.56 -5.29
C ASN A 78 3.02 -10.45 -5.85
N TYR A 79 4.01 -10.76 -6.69
CA TYR A 79 4.96 -9.77 -7.22
C TYR A 79 4.23 -8.59 -7.88
N GLU A 80 3.33 -8.87 -8.83
CA GLU A 80 2.58 -7.81 -9.51
C GLU A 80 1.72 -6.97 -8.56
N ALA A 81 1.09 -7.62 -7.56
CA ALA A 81 0.27 -6.93 -6.58
C ALA A 81 1.11 -6.03 -5.66
N CYS A 82 2.28 -6.50 -5.27
CA CYS A 82 3.31 -5.74 -4.55
C CYS A 82 3.78 -4.54 -5.36
N THR A 83 4.09 -4.72 -6.65
CA THR A 83 4.48 -3.65 -7.58
C THR A 83 3.40 -2.59 -7.72
N ARG A 84 2.14 -2.98 -7.89
CA ARG A 84 1.03 -2.02 -7.94
C ARG A 84 0.92 -1.20 -6.65
N CYS A 85 1.06 -1.84 -5.49
CA CYS A 85 1.00 -1.14 -4.20
C CYS A 85 2.18 -0.18 -4.00
N ASN A 86 3.39 -0.61 -4.37
CA ASN A 86 4.58 0.25 -4.34
C ASN A 86 4.39 1.49 -5.22
N ASN A 87 3.95 1.32 -6.46
CA ASN A 87 3.73 2.43 -7.40
C ASN A 87 2.62 3.37 -6.92
N LEU A 88 1.59 2.85 -6.27
CA LEU A 88 0.53 3.64 -5.66
C LEU A 88 1.07 4.54 -4.53
N VAL A 89 1.87 3.97 -3.62
CA VAL A 89 2.48 4.75 -2.52
C VAL A 89 3.47 5.78 -3.06
N LEU A 90 4.30 5.41 -4.04
CA LEU A 90 5.21 6.33 -4.71
C LEU A 90 4.46 7.50 -5.35
N SER A 91 3.34 7.23 -6.04
CA SER A 91 2.48 8.25 -6.63
C SER A 91 1.92 9.21 -5.57
N TRP A 92 1.51 8.68 -4.41
CA TRP A 92 1.04 9.53 -3.32
C TRP A 92 2.14 10.40 -2.72
N ILE A 93 3.38 9.89 -2.60
CA ILE A 93 4.53 10.70 -2.18
C ILE A 93 4.75 11.83 -3.19
N GLN A 94 4.88 11.50 -4.48
CA GLN A 94 5.10 12.47 -5.56
C GLN A 94 4.05 13.58 -5.61
N ASN A 95 2.77 13.25 -5.39
CA ASN A 95 1.67 14.23 -5.37
C ASN A 95 1.52 14.97 -4.02
N SER A 96 2.25 14.57 -2.97
CA SER A 96 2.19 15.20 -1.64
C SER A 96 3.44 16.00 -1.30
N VAL A 97 4.32 16.24 -2.27
CA VAL A 97 5.52 17.07 -2.12
C VAL A 97 5.49 18.25 -3.09
N SER A 98 6.32 19.27 -2.85
CA SER A 98 6.48 20.39 -3.78
C SER A 98 7.06 19.91 -5.12
N SER A 99 6.83 20.68 -6.18
CA SER A 99 7.30 20.31 -7.52
C SER A 99 8.81 20.08 -7.60
N SER A 100 9.61 20.83 -6.84
CA SER A 100 11.07 20.65 -6.82
C SER A 100 11.47 19.30 -6.22
N ILE A 101 10.81 18.87 -5.13
CA ILE A 101 11.05 17.58 -4.49
C ILE A 101 10.50 16.45 -5.38
N ALA A 102 9.33 16.65 -6.00
CA ALA A 102 8.74 15.66 -6.92
C ALA A 102 9.72 15.33 -8.06
N GLN A 103 10.39 16.35 -8.63
CA GLN A 103 11.39 16.15 -9.68
C GLN A 103 12.64 15.39 -9.20
N SER A 104 13.05 15.53 -7.94
CA SER A 104 14.19 14.77 -7.42
C SER A 104 13.86 13.30 -7.15
N ILE A 105 12.59 12.96 -6.94
CA ILE A 105 12.16 11.58 -6.62
C ILE A 105 11.50 10.84 -7.79
N VAL A 106 11.34 11.46 -8.96
CA VAL A 106 10.60 10.90 -10.11
C VAL A 106 11.22 9.61 -10.66
N TYR A 107 12.53 9.44 -10.52
CA TYR A 107 13.28 8.30 -11.04
C TYR A 107 13.36 7.12 -10.06
N TYR A 108 12.86 7.26 -8.83
CA TYR A 108 12.88 6.15 -7.88
C TYR A 108 11.81 5.13 -8.23
N GLU A 109 12.21 3.86 -8.29
CA GLU A 109 11.29 2.74 -8.51
C GLU A 109 10.67 2.22 -7.20
N SER A 110 11.21 2.61 -6.05
CA SER A 110 10.76 2.17 -4.73
C SER A 110 10.22 3.35 -3.92
N ALA A 111 9.00 3.21 -3.42
CA ALA A 111 8.40 4.17 -2.50
C ALA A 111 9.23 4.31 -1.21
N ALA A 112 9.79 3.21 -0.71
CA ALA A 112 10.65 3.23 0.47
C ALA A 112 11.95 3.99 0.23
N VAL A 113 12.54 3.90 -0.97
CA VAL A 113 13.73 4.70 -1.33
C VAL A 113 13.37 6.17 -1.47
N ALA A 114 12.26 6.51 -2.13
CA ALA A 114 11.80 7.89 -2.25
C ALA A 114 11.38 8.53 -0.91
N TRP A 115 11.01 7.71 0.07
CA TRP A 115 10.59 8.15 1.40
C TRP A 115 11.76 8.52 2.32
N ASN A 116 12.92 7.89 2.13
CA ASN A 116 14.12 8.08 2.96
C ASN A 116 15.02 9.20 2.42
#